data_AF-A0AAN6GCP9-F1
#
_entry.id   AF-A0AAN6GCP9-F1
#
_cell.length_a   1.000
_cell.length_b   1.000
_cell.length_c   1.000
_cell.angle_alpha   90.00
_cell.angle_beta   90.00
_cell.angle_gamma   90.00
#
_symmetry.space_group_name_H-M   'P 1'
#
loop_
_entity.id
_entity.type
_entity.pdbx_description
1 polymer ?
#
loop_
_entity_poly.entity_id
_entity_poly.type
_entity_poly.pdbx_seq_one_letter_code
_entity_poly.pdbx_strand_id
1 'polypeptide(L)'
;MASFFKAKTNPYYFPDLVDASQPTLYYAAAQIIANPLFWNIQPLIFKFDFPSPPSSSSSSSSSTSSSCDDTSTEYRNKTITKALGGRNYLGCYFLGATIFLIGLFRDHLYNEALKLQPTHPFLERDEVKYAGAALFGLGNLFVLTSMWALGVTGTYLGDYFGILMDHMVTSFPFNVMANPMYWGSSMSFAGVALWFGKPAGLLLTVLVVIVYYIALQFEEPFTGNIYAKAAEAKAAKKRQPAAVTAAASTAVADSPAARTRSKASS
;
A
#
# COMPACT_ATOMS: atom_id res chain seq x y z
N MET A 1 -28.02 58.18 -4.03
CA MET A 1 -28.52 56.81 -4.18
C MET A 1 -27.42 55.85 -3.75
N ALA A 2 -27.40 55.49 -2.47
CA ALA A 2 -26.42 54.54 -1.93
C ALA A 2 -26.71 53.14 -2.49
N SER A 3 -25.65 52.47 -2.96
CA SER A 3 -25.68 51.14 -3.56
C SER A 3 -26.44 50.14 -2.67
N PHE A 4 -27.61 49.71 -3.13
CA PHE A 4 -28.47 48.71 -2.50
C PHE A 4 -28.03 47.26 -2.80
N PHE A 5 -26.87 47.06 -3.42
CA PHE A 5 -26.28 45.73 -3.56
C PHE A 5 -25.51 45.39 -2.30
N LYS A 6 -26.23 44.95 -1.26
CA LYS A 6 -25.65 44.17 -0.18
C LYS A 6 -25.02 42.94 -0.83
N ALA A 7 -23.69 42.95 -0.98
CA ALA A 7 -22.95 41.82 -1.53
C ALA A 7 -23.44 40.55 -0.81
N LYS A 8 -23.93 39.58 -1.58
CA LYS A 8 -24.32 38.27 -1.06
C LYS A 8 -23.05 37.67 -0.46
N THR A 9 -22.85 37.83 0.85
CA THR A 9 -21.78 37.18 1.59
C THR A 9 -22.02 35.69 1.46
N ASN A 10 -21.13 35.01 0.76
CA ASN A 10 -21.17 33.57 0.59
C ASN A 10 -21.08 32.91 1.98
N PRO A 11 -22.12 32.21 2.46
CA PRO A 11 -22.13 31.67 3.82
C PRO A 11 -21.09 30.57 4.04
N TYR A 12 -20.51 30.04 2.95
CA TYR A 12 -19.48 29.00 2.96
C TYR A 12 -18.06 29.56 2.82
N TYR A 13 -17.91 30.89 2.76
CA TYR A 13 -16.62 31.55 2.71
C TYR A 13 -16.17 31.94 4.12
N PHE A 14 -15.07 31.33 4.57
CA PHE A 14 -14.40 31.66 5.83
C PHE A 14 -13.15 32.49 5.49
N PRO A 15 -13.15 33.80 5.80
CA PRO A 15 -12.04 34.70 5.49
C PRO A 15 -10.71 34.16 5.97
N ASP A 16 -9.69 34.31 5.13
CA ASP A 16 -8.31 33.88 5.38
C ASP A 16 -8.13 32.39 5.73
N LEU A 17 -9.17 31.55 5.59
CA LEU A 17 -9.11 30.15 6.00
C LEU A 17 -9.50 29.20 4.88
N VAL A 18 -10.75 29.26 4.41
CA VAL A 18 -11.27 28.32 3.42
C VAL A 18 -12.51 28.88 2.72
N ASP A 19 -12.59 28.68 1.40
CA ASP A 19 -13.81 28.91 0.62
C ASP A 19 -14.46 27.56 0.29
N ALA A 20 -15.43 27.16 1.10
CA ALA A 20 -16.14 25.89 0.94
C ALA A 20 -17.25 25.96 -0.14
N SER A 21 -17.42 27.07 -0.85
CA SER A 21 -18.33 27.10 -2.01
C SER A 21 -17.70 26.55 -3.29
N GLN A 22 -16.37 26.39 -3.30
CA GLN A 22 -15.64 26.02 -4.50
C GLN A 22 -15.73 24.52 -4.77
N PRO A 23 -16.24 24.10 -5.94
CA PRO A 23 -16.37 22.68 -6.26
C PRO A 23 -15.01 21.97 -6.34
N THR A 24 -13.95 22.70 -6.72
CA THR A 24 -12.58 22.18 -6.81
C THR A 24 -12.06 21.63 -5.49
N LEU A 25 -12.44 22.23 -4.36
CA LEU A 25 -12.08 21.75 -3.02
C LEU A 25 -12.63 20.35 -2.77
N TYR A 26 -13.89 20.12 -3.15
CA TYR A 26 -14.54 18.82 -3.00
C TYR A 26 -14.01 17.79 -3.99
N TYR A 27 -13.67 18.19 -5.22
CA TYR A 27 -13.03 17.29 -6.18
C TYR A 27 -11.65 16.82 -5.69
N ALA A 28 -10.85 17.73 -5.12
CA ALA A 28 -9.58 17.38 -4.50
C ALA A 28 -9.78 16.44 -3.30
N ALA A 29 -10.69 16.77 -2.39
CA ALA A 29 -10.99 15.93 -1.22
C ALA A 29 -11.49 14.54 -1.63
N ALA A 30 -12.40 14.45 -2.60
CA ALA A 30 -12.94 13.20 -3.10
C ALA A 30 -11.84 12.32 -3.71
N GLN A 31 -10.92 12.90 -4.50
CA GLN A 31 -9.79 12.13 -5.05
C GLN A 31 -8.78 11.70 -3.99
N ILE A 32 -8.53 12.55 -2.97
CA ILE A 32 -7.68 12.17 -1.82
C ILE A 32 -8.27 10.95 -1.10
N ILE A 33 -9.59 10.93 -0.88
CA ILE A 33 -10.29 9.82 -0.23
C ILE A 33 -10.31 8.58 -1.14
N ALA A 34 -10.58 8.76 -2.42
CA ALA A 34 -10.72 7.65 -3.37
C ALA A 34 -9.40 6.89 -3.56
N ASN A 35 -8.25 7.57 -3.59
CA ASN A 35 -7.00 6.92 -3.99
C ASN A 35 -6.58 5.77 -3.05
N PRO A 36 -6.45 5.91 -1.72
CA PRO A 36 -6.03 4.80 -0.85
C PRO A 36 -7.16 3.78 -0.59
N LEU A 37 -8.42 4.23 -0.55
CA LEU A 37 -9.56 3.35 -0.31
C LEU A 37 -9.89 2.45 -1.51
N PHE A 38 -9.68 2.91 -2.74
CA PHE A 38 -9.96 2.10 -3.92
C PHE A 38 -9.11 0.81 -3.96
N TRP A 39 -7.87 0.87 -3.47
CA TRP A 39 -6.94 -0.26 -3.50
C TRP A 39 -7.02 -1.14 -2.24
N ASN A 40 -7.29 -0.55 -1.07
CA ASN A 40 -7.42 -1.31 0.17
C ASN A 40 -8.85 -1.82 0.44
N ILE A 41 -9.88 -1.24 -0.20
CA ILE A 41 -11.29 -1.66 -0.10
C ILE A 41 -11.79 -2.33 -1.40
N GLN A 42 -10.89 -3.08 -2.05
CA GLN A 42 -11.26 -4.00 -3.13
C GLN A 42 -12.37 -5.03 -2.80
N PRO A 43 -12.75 -5.37 -1.55
CA PRO A 43 -13.86 -6.30 -1.31
C PRO A 43 -15.26 -5.73 -1.65
N LEU A 44 -15.40 -4.41 -1.86
CA LEU A 44 -16.72 -3.76 -2.04
C LEU A 44 -17.08 -3.38 -3.48
N ILE A 45 -16.09 -3.08 -4.33
CA ILE A 45 -16.34 -2.55 -5.70
C ILE A 45 -16.46 -3.67 -6.75
N PHE A 46 -15.72 -4.78 -6.61
CA PHE A 46 -15.82 -5.93 -7.52
C PHE A 46 -16.81 -7.00 -7.05
N LYS A 47 -17.90 -6.57 -6.41
CA LYS A 47 -19.11 -7.38 -6.21
C LYS A 47 -20.06 -7.30 -7.41
N PHE A 48 -19.54 -6.91 -8.58
CA PHE A 48 -20.21 -7.19 -9.85
C PHE A 48 -19.90 -8.64 -10.21
N ASP A 49 -20.85 -9.50 -9.80
CA ASP A 49 -20.93 -10.92 -10.09
C ASP A 49 -20.53 -11.21 -11.54
N PHE A 50 -19.37 -11.84 -11.73
CA PHE A 50 -19.10 -12.56 -12.97
C PHE A 50 -19.42 -14.03 -12.68
N PRO A 51 -20.37 -14.64 -13.41
CA PRO A 51 -20.79 -16.01 -13.16
C PRO A 51 -19.57 -16.94 -13.23
N SER A 52 -19.29 -17.63 -12.13
CA SER A 52 -18.26 -18.65 -12.09
C SER A 52 -18.69 -19.83 -12.98
N PRO A 53 -17.84 -20.39 -13.86
CA PRO A 53 -18.15 -21.66 -14.50
C PRO A 53 -18.16 -22.78 -13.44
N PRO A 54 -19.02 -23.81 -13.59
CA PRO A 54 -19.17 -24.85 -12.58
C PRO A 54 -17.87 -25.66 -12.48
N SER A 55 -17.27 -25.68 -11.28
CA SER A 55 -16.17 -26.59 -10.95
C SER A 55 -16.72 -27.80 -10.21
N SER A 56 -16.29 -28.98 -10.67
CA SER A 56 -16.66 -30.29 -10.17
C SER A 56 -16.18 -30.50 -8.73
N SER A 57 -17.03 -31.18 -7.98
CA SER A 57 -16.86 -31.57 -6.59
C SER A 57 -15.57 -32.35 -6.33
N SER A 58 -14.80 -31.94 -5.33
CA SER A 58 -14.07 -32.87 -4.48
C SER A 58 -14.04 -32.35 -3.05
N SER A 59 -14.50 -33.22 -2.15
CA SER A 59 -14.62 -33.04 -0.71
C SER A 59 -13.27 -33.24 -0.03
N SER A 60 -12.93 -32.40 0.94
CA SER A 60 -11.99 -32.77 2.02
C SER A 60 -12.12 -31.83 3.23
N SER A 61 -12.64 -32.43 4.30
CA SER A 61 -12.26 -32.29 5.71
C SER A 61 -11.78 -30.93 6.23
N SER A 62 -12.68 -30.31 7.00
CA SER A 62 -12.49 -29.21 7.92
C SER A 62 -11.40 -29.48 8.97
N SER A 63 -10.37 -28.64 8.98
CA SER A 63 -9.57 -28.34 10.18
C SER A 63 -9.77 -26.87 10.51
N THR A 64 -10.36 -26.61 11.67
CA THR A 64 -10.58 -25.29 12.25
C THR A 64 -9.24 -24.71 12.71
N SER A 65 -8.52 -24.05 11.80
CA SER A 65 -7.47 -23.10 12.16
C SER A 65 -8.07 -21.70 12.16
N SER A 66 -7.93 -21.00 13.28
CA SER A 66 -8.31 -19.60 13.52
C SER A 66 -8.16 -18.74 12.26
N SER A 67 -9.29 -18.32 11.70
CA SER A 67 -9.37 -17.55 10.46
C SER A 67 -8.95 -16.11 10.74
N CYS A 68 -7.66 -15.84 10.67
CA CYS A 68 -7.11 -14.49 10.61
C CYS A 68 -7.39 -13.96 9.20
N ASP A 69 -8.18 -12.89 9.09
CA ASP A 69 -8.59 -12.31 7.81
C ASP A 69 -7.41 -11.83 6.97
N ASP A 70 -6.94 -12.66 6.02
CA ASP A 70 -6.12 -12.24 4.88
C ASP A 70 -7.02 -11.47 3.90
N THR A 71 -7.08 -10.15 4.02
CA THR A 71 -8.11 -9.28 3.43
C THR A 71 -7.91 -8.90 1.95
N SER A 72 -6.75 -9.15 1.34
CA SER A 72 -6.53 -8.77 -0.06
C SER A 72 -7.27 -9.69 -1.05
N THR A 73 -8.22 -9.10 -1.78
CA THR A 73 -9.04 -9.81 -2.77
C THR A 73 -8.21 -10.30 -3.96
N GLU A 74 -7.24 -9.51 -4.44
CA GLU A 74 -6.38 -9.93 -5.55
C GLU A 74 -5.47 -11.09 -5.15
N TYR A 75 -4.99 -11.11 -3.90
CA TYR A 75 -4.17 -12.21 -3.39
C TYR A 75 -4.93 -13.55 -3.41
N ARG A 76 -6.23 -13.54 -3.09
CA ARG A 76 -7.08 -14.74 -3.06
C ARG A 76 -7.67 -15.10 -4.43
N ASN A 77 -8.29 -14.14 -5.11
CA ASN A 77 -9.12 -14.41 -6.28
C ASN A 77 -8.35 -14.28 -7.60
N LYS A 78 -7.20 -13.57 -7.60
CA LYS A 78 -6.33 -13.36 -8.76
C LYS A 78 -7.10 -12.79 -9.96
N THR A 79 -8.05 -11.89 -9.72
CA THR A 79 -8.98 -11.38 -10.75
C THR A 79 -8.24 -10.60 -11.82
N ILE A 80 -7.39 -9.65 -11.42
CA ILE A 80 -6.58 -8.84 -12.36
C ILE A 80 -5.57 -9.74 -13.07
N THR A 81 -4.92 -10.62 -12.30
CA THR A 81 -3.97 -11.60 -12.83
C THR A 81 -4.61 -12.49 -13.90
N LYS A 82 -5.81 -13.02 -13.66
CA LYS A 82 -6.54 -13.88 -14.61
C LYS A 82 -6.98 -13.11 -15.85
N ALA A 83 -7.47 -11.89 -15.70
CA ALA A 83 -7.84 -11.03 -16.82
C ALA A 83 -6.64 -10.73 -17.75
N LEU A 84 -5.43 -10.67 -17.19
CA LEU A 84 -4.18 -10.43 -17.92
C LEU A 84 -3.41 -11.72 -18.29
N GLY A 85 -4.11 -12.86 -18.37
CA GLY A 85 -3.54 -14.11 -18.85
C GLY A 85 -2.58 -14.79 -17.87
N GLY A 86 -2.77 -14.61 -16.56
CA GLY A 86 -2.00 -15.28 -15.51
C GLY A 86 -0.64 -14.64 -15.19
N ARG A 87 -0.35 -13.44 -15.71
CA ARG A 87 0.97 -12.80 -15.60
C ARG A 87 1.03 -11.82 -14.43
N ASN A 88 1.40 -12.31 -13.24
CA ASN A 88 1.45 -11.53 -11.99
C ASN A 88 2.21 -10.19 -12.13
N TYR A 89 3.40 -10.20 -12.75
CA TYR A 89 4.20 -8.99 -12.94
C TYR A 89 3.51 -7.95 -13.83
N LEU A 90 2.86 -8.39 -14.91
CA LEU A 90 2.11 -7.45 -15.76
C LEU A 90 0.93 -6.85 -15.01
N GLY A 91 0.22 -7.65 -14.21
CA GLY A 91 -0.85 -7.14 -13.33
C GLY A 91 -0.34 -6.09 -12.36
N CYS A 92 0.79 -6.36 -11.69
CA CYS A 92 1.41 -5.41 -10.78
C CYS A 92 1.87 -4.12 -11.48
N TYR A 93 2.54 -4.20 -12.64
CA TYR A 93 2.94 -3.00 -13.38
C TYR A 93 1.76 -2.20 -13.92
N PHE A 94 0.70 -2.87 -14.39
CA PHE A 94 -0.52 -2.20 -14.83
C PHE A 94 -1.21 -1.48 -13.66
N LEU A 95 -1.29 -2.15 -12.50
CA LEU A 95 -1.81 -1.55 -11.28
C LEU A 95 -0.98 -0.34 -10.87
N GLY A 96 0.36 -0.50 -10.84
CA GLY A 96 1.28 0.58 -10.48
C GLY A 96 1.19 1.78 -11.42
N ALA A 97 1.11 1.57 -12.73
CA ALA A 97 0.87 2.64 -13.68
C ALA A 97 -0.47 3.35 -13.42
N THR A 98 -1.52 2.59 -13.10
CA THR A 98 -2.84 3.15 -12.78
C THR A 98 -2.80 3.99 -11.49
N ILE A 99 -2.20 3.47 -10.42
CA ILE A 99 -2.01 4.19 -9.15
C ILE A 99 -1.23 5.48 -9.38
N PHE A 100 -0.14 5.41 -10.13
CA PHE A 100 0.70 6.57 -10.44
C PHE A 100 -0.06 7.65 -11.22
N LEU A 101 -0.78 7.26 -12.28
CA LEU A 101 -1.56 8.20 -13.10
C LEU A 101 -2.70 8.85 -12.30
N ILE A 102 -3.40 8.08 -11.46
CA ILE A 102 -4.41 8.63 -10.56
C ILE A 102 -3.76 9.57 -9.53
N GLY A 103 -2.55 9.24 -9.05
CA GLY A 103 -1.74 10.11 -8.20
C GLY A 103 -1.44 11.46 -8.86
N LEU A 104 -0.99 11.47 -10.12
CA LEU A 104 -0.78 12.70 -10.88
C LEU A 104 -2.07 13.52 -11.02
N PHE A 105 -3.19 12.85 -11.29
CA PHE A 105 -4.48 13.53 -11.40
C PHE A 105 -4.95 14.11 -10.06
N ARG A 106 -4.77 13.39 -8.95
CA ARG A 106 -5.02 13.88 -7.59
C ARG A 106 -4.19 15.13 -7.30
N ASP A 107 -2.91 15.11 -7.63
CA ASP A 107 -2.02 16.24 -7.37
C ASP A 107 -2.40 17.45 -8.25
N HIS A 108 -2.85 17.22 -9.48
CA HIS A 108 -3.40 18.27 -10.33
C HIS A 108 -4.66 18.90 -9.70
N LEU A 109 -5.66 18.11 -9.30
CA LEU A 109 -6.88 18.62 -8.66
C LEU A 109 -6.58 19.35 -7.34
N TYR A 110 -5.63 18.84 -6.56
CA TYR A 110 -5.17 19.51 -5.34
C TYR A 110 -4.63 20.91 -5.63
N ASN A 111 -3.74 21.04 -6.61
CA ASN A 111 -3.19 22.34 -6.99
C ASN A 111 -4.27 23.29 -7.55
N GLU A 112 -5.20 22.79 -8.38
CA GLU A 112 -6.34 23.58 -8.85
C GLU A 112 -7.24 24.05 -7.71
N ALA A 113 -7.48 23.20 -6.70
CA ALA A 113 -8.22 23.60 -5.51
C ALA A 113 -7.48 24.74 -4.76
N LEU A 114 -6.18 24.60 -4.52
CA LEU A 114 -5.40 25.61 -3.80
C LEU A 114 -5.37 26.99 -4.46
N LYS A 115 -5.34 27.05 -5.80
CA LYS A 115 -5.30 28.32 -6.54
C LYS A 115 -6.45 29.25 -6.18
N LEU A 116 -7.64 28.67 -5.97
CA LEU A 116 -8.88 29.40 -5.74
C LEU A 116 -9.12 29.70 -4.24
N GLN A 117 -8.43 29.01 -3.33
CA GLN A 117 -8.61 29.19 -1.88
C GLN A 117 -7.96 30.48 -1.36
N PRO A 118 -8.48 31.08 -0.27
CA PRO A 118 -7.87 32.27 0.34
C PRO A 118 -6.48 31.95 0.90
N THR A 119 -5.60 32.94 0.93
CA THR A 119 -4.33 32.87 1.68
C THR A 119 -4.51 33.40 3.10
N HIS A 120 -3.63 32.98 4.01
CA HIS A 120 -3.61 33.51 5.37
C HIS A 120 -2.33 34.34 5.61
N PRO A 121 -2.42 35.58 6.13
CA PRO A 121 -1.25 36.47 6.28
C PRO A 121 -0.09 35.87 7.08
N PHE A 122 -0.37 35.04 8.08
CA PHE A 122 0.68 34.34 8.84
C PHE A 122 1.45 33.32 8.00
N LEU A 123 0.78 32.65 7.05
CA LEU A 123 1.41 31.63 6.20
C LEU A 123 2.18 32.22 5.02
N GLU A 124 1.93 33.49 4.67
CA GLU A 124 2.63 34.17 3.58
C GLU A 124 4.04 34.64 3.96
N ARG A 125 4.40 34.57 5.25
CA ARG A 125 5.71 34.92 5.78
C ARG A 125 6.81 34.03 5.18
N ASP A 126 7.98 34.62 4.95
CA ASP A 126 9.08 33.93 4.28
C ASP A 126 9.59 32.73 5.09
N GLU A 127 9.58 32.80 6.43
CA GLU A 127 9.98 31.68 7.27
C GLU A 127 9.07 30.46 7.06
N VAL A 128 7.77 30.68 6.86
CA VAL A 128 6.79 29.62 6.59
C VAL A 128 6.99 29.02 5.20
N LYS A 129 7.34 29.83 4.20
CA LYS A 129 7.68 29.35 2.86
C LYS A 129 8.95 28.50 2.87
N TYR A 130 10.00 28.94 3.58
CA TYR A 130 11.20 28.12 3.74
C TYR A 130 10.92 26.81 4.45
N ALA A 131 10.09 26.83 5.51
CA ALA A 131 9.62 25.61 6.15
C ALA A 131 8.83 24.72 5.18
N GLY A 132 7.96 25.29 4.35
CA GLY A 132 7.21 24.58 3.31
C GLY A 132 8.11 23.91 2.27
N ALA A 133 9.13 24.61 1.76
CA ALA A 133 10.12 24.07 0.84
C ALA A 133 10.96 22.95 1.48
N ALA A 134 11.40 23.14 2.72
CA ALA A 134 12.12 22.11 3.46
C ALA A 134 11.26 20.86 3.66
N LEU A 135 9.99 21.04 4.03
CA LEU A 135 9.05 19.95 4.23
C LEU A 135 8.76 19.19 2.93
N PHE A 136 8.57 19.91 1.82
CA PHE A 136 8.42 19.31 0.49
C PHE A 136 9.67 18.54 0.05
N GLY A 137 10.86 19.11 0.26
CA GLY A 137 12.14 18.47 -0.04
C GLY A 137 12.34 17.17 0.75
N LEU A 138 12.12 17.22 2.06
CA LEU A 138 12.19 16.04 2.93
C LEU A 138 11.12 15.00 2.59
N GLY A 139 9.90 15.45 2.25
CA GLY A 139 8.82 14.57 1.80
C GLY A 139 9.20 13.77 0.56
N ASN A 140 9.72 14.46 -0.47
CA ASN A 140 10.23 13.81 -1.67
C ASN A 140 11.42 12.90 -1.40
N LEU A 141 12.34 13.30 -0.50
CA LEU A 141 13.45 12.45 -0.08
C LEU A 141 12.93 11.11 0.46
N PHE A 142 11.97 11.13 1.39
CA PHE A 142 11.40 9.90 1.93
C PHE A 142 10.63 9.08 0.88
N VAL A 143 9.81 9.71 0.03
CA VAL A 143 9.08 9.00 -1.02
C VAL A 143 10.05 8.31 -1.99
N LEU A 144 11.01 9.05 -2.54
CA LEU A 144 11.91 8.53 -3.57
C LEU A 144 12.86 7.48 -3.01
N THR A 145 13.39 7.67 -1.80
CA THR A 145 14.27 6.67 -1.19
C THR A 145 13.51 5.41 -0.74
N SER A 146 12.23 5.55 -0.34
CA SER A 146 11.36 4.39 -0.11
C SER A 146 11.12 3.60 -1.40
N MET A 147 10.76 4.31 -2.48
CA MET A 147 10.54 3.69 -3.80
C MET A 147 11.81 3.01 -4.33
N TRP A 148 12.97 3.62 -4.10
CA TRP A 148 14.27 3.03 -4.45
C TRP A 148 14.51 1.72 -3.69
N ALA A 149 14.25 1.70 -2.38
CA ALA A 149 14.51 0.54 -1.54
C ALA A 149 13.52 -0.63 -1.78
N LEU A 150 12.24 -0.32 -2.03
CA LEU A 150 11.19 -1.30 -2.34
C LEU A 150 11.19 -1.75 -3.81
N GLY A 151 11.69 -0.91 -4.71
CA GLY A 151 11.47 -1.04 -6.14
C GLY A 151 10.00 -0.81 -6.54
N VAL A 152 9.72 -0.94 -7.84
CA VAL A 152 8.38 -0.69 -8.41
C VAL A 152 7.36 -1.70 -7.85
N THR A 153 7.70 -2.98 -7.80
CA THR A 153 6.78 -4.02 -7.34
C THR A 153 6.49 -3.91 -5.84
N GLY A 154 7.50 -3.58 -5.01
CA GLY A 154 7.27 -3.37 -3.58
C GLY A 154 6.45 -2.10 -3.30
N THR A 155 6.61 -1.07 -4.14
CA THR A 155 5.87 0.21 -4.02
C THR A 155 4.40 0.08 -4.40
N TYR A 156 4.08 -0.68 -5.45
CA TYR A 156 2.75 -0.75 -6.04
C TYR A 156 2.05 -2.09 -5.76
N LEU A 157 2.04 -2.50 -4.49
CA LEU A 157 1.26 -3.63 -3.97
C LEU A 157 1.58 -4.97 -4.67
N GLY A 158 2.84 -5.23 -4.97
CA GLY A 158 3.28 -6.48 -5.60
C GLY A 158 2.99 -7.72 -4.76
N ASP A 159 2.93 -7.57 -3.44
CA ASP A 159 2.53 -8.61 -2.50
C ASP A 159 1.08 -9.08 -2.73
N TYR A 160 0.17 -8.22 -3.20
CA TYR A 160 -1.20 -8.60 -3.60
C TYR A 160 -1.18 -9.55 -4.81
N PHE A 161 -0.20 -9.36 -5.71
CA PHE A 161 0.04 -10.26 -6.84
C PHE A 161 0.86 -11.50 -6.45
N GLY A 162 1.32 -11.61 -5.20
CA GLY A 162 2.19 -12.70 -4.72
C GLY A 162 3.66 -12.52 -5.12
N ILE A 163 4.06 -11.31 -5.49
CA ILE A 163 5.44 -10.93 -5.76
C ILE A 163 6.03 -10.42 -4.44
N LEU A 164 6.59 -11.35 -3.66
CA LEU A 164 7.16 -11.05 -2.35
C LEU A 164 8.66 -10.78 -2.46
N MET A 165 9.16 -9.78 -1.72
CA MET A 165 10.61 -9.60 -1.57
C MET A 165 11.20 -10.71 -0.69
N ASP A 166 12.51 -10.91 -0.77
CA ASP A 166 13.16 -11.96 0.02
C ASP A 166 13.09 -11.73 1.53
N HIS A 167 13.11 -10.46 1.92
CA HIS A 167 13.01 -9.97 3.29
C HIS A 167 12.34 -8.60 3.30
N MET A 168 11.77 -8.21 4.45
CA MET A 168 11.27 -6.85 4.65
C MET A 168 12.42 -5.85 4.66
N VAL A 169 12.27 -4.75 3.95
CA VAL A 169 13.25 -3.67 3.89
C VAL A 169 13.31 -2.97 5.26
N THR A 170 14.50 -2.95 5.84
CA THR A 170 14.77 -2.29 7.14
C THR A 170 15.84 -1.22 7.04
N SER A 171 16.40 -0.98 5.86
CA SER A 171 17.34 0.11 5.60
C SER A 171 16.62 1.46 5.46
N PHE A 172 17.38 2.54 5.32
CA PHE A 172 16.82 3.87 5.07
C PHE A 172 15.85 3.86 3.87
N PRO A 173 14.68 4.51 3.99
CA PRO A 173 14.17 5.30 5.14
C PRO A 173 13.38 4.52 6.22
N PHE A 174 13.19 3.21 6.05
CA PHE A 174 12.41 2.36 6.96
C PHE A 174 13.04 2.15 8.35
N ASN A 175 14.35 2.39 8.50
CA ASN A 175 15.00 2.41 9.83
C ASN A 175 14.69 3.65 10.66
N VAL A 176 14.24 4.74 10.02
CA VAL A 176 13.99 6.03 10.69
C VAL A 176 12.52 6.16 11.09
N MET A 177 11.60 5.74 10.21
CA MET A 177 10.16 5.79 10.48
C MET A 177 9.42 4.64 9.80
N ALA A 178 8.27 4.27 10.37
CA ALA A 178 7.34 3.36 9.72
C ALA A 178 6.65 4.06 8.53
N ASN A 179 6.39 3.31 7.46
CA ASN A 179 5.65 3.78 6.29
C ASN A 179 6.13 5.14 5.72
N PRO A 180 7.45 5.28 5.44
CA PRO A 180 8.08 6.54 5.05
C PRO A 180 7.49 7.17 3.78
N MET A 181 6.91 6.38 2.88
CA MET A 181 6.22 6.89 1.69
C MET A 181 4.93 7.66 2.02
N TYR A 182 4.15 7.16 2.98
CA TYR A 182 2.91 7.79 3.43
C TYR A 182 3.20 9.13 4.12
N TRP A 183 4.14 9.13 5.07
CA TRP A 183 4.59 10.36 5.72
C TRP A 183 5.24 11.33 4.74
N GLY A 184 6.10 10.84 3.85
CA GLY A 184 6.75 11.66 2.84
C GLY A 184 5.74 12.35 1.91
N SER A 185 4.70 11.65 1.47
CA SER A 185 3.64 12.25 0.67
C SER A 185 2.84 13.29 1.49
N SER A 186 2.47 12.99 2.74
CA SER A 186 1.80 13.98 3.62
C SER A 186 2.63 15.24 3.84
N MET A 187 3.94 15.09 4.00
CA MET A 187 4.89 16.20 4.08
C MET A 187 4.91 17.03 2.80
N SER A 188 4.84 16.40 1.62
CA SER A 188 4.73 17.12 0.35
C SER A 188 3.43 17.91 0.23
N PHE A 189 2.28 17.36 0.65
CA PHE A 189 1.00 18.09 0.69
C PHE A 189 1.07 19.31 1.63
N ALA A 190 1.55 19.12 2.86
CA ALA A 190 1.73 20.23 3.79
C ALA A 190 2.73 21.26 3.24
N GLY A 191 3.83 20.81 2.65
CA GLY A 191 4.88 21.68 2.10
C GLY A 191 4.34 22.61 1.02
N VAL A 192 3.53 22.07 0.09
CA VAL A 192 2.85 22.87 -0.95
C VAL A 192 1.83 23.84 -0.33
N ALA A 193 1.04 23.39 0.65
CA ALA A 193 0.08 24.26 1.34
C ALA A 193 0.75 25.45 2.03
N LEU A 194 1.88 25.21 2.72
CA LEU A 194 2.67 26.24 3.39
C LEU A 194 3.33 27.17 2.37
N TRP A 195 3.90 26.62 1.29
CA TRP A 195 4.56 27.40 0.24
C TRP A 195 3.60 28.41 -0.41
N PHE A 196 2.37 28.00 -0.70
CA PHE A 196 1.34 28.87 -1.27
C PHE A 196 0.51 29.63 -0.22
N GLY A 197 0.80 29.46 1.07
CA GLY A 197 0.11 30.14 2.16
C GLY A 197 -1.38 29.80 2.28
N LYS A 198 -1.78 28.58 1.91
CA LYS A 198 -3.20 28.15 1.79
C LYS A 198 -3.62 27.27 2.98
N PRO A 199 -4.43 27.77 3.92
CA PRO A 199 -4.89 26.96 5.07
C PRO A 199 -5.79 25.80 4.65
N ALA A 200 -6.60 25.97 3.61
CA ALA A 200 -7.37 24.88 3.01
C ALA A 200 -6.48 23.69 2.59
N GLY A 201 -5.24 23.95 2.15
CA GLY A 201 -4.26 22.91 1.84
C GLY A 201 -3.77 22.14 3.06
N LEU A 202 -3.70 22.78 4.22
CA LEU A 202 -3.40 22.13 5.50
C LEU A 202 -4.56 21.25 5.95
N LEU A 203 -5.80 21.71 5.79
CA LEU A 203 -7.00 20.89 6.04
C LEU A 203 -7.03 19.64 5.16
N LEU A 204 -6.74 19.80 3.86
CA LEU A 204 -6.61 18.67 2.94
C LEU A 204 -5.43 17.76 3.32
N THR A 205 -4.35 18.30 3.89
CA THR A 205 -3.24 17.47 4.39
C THR A 205 -3.66 16.62 5.59
N VAL A 206 -4.44 17.17 6.52
CA VAL A 206 -5.03 16.39 7.62
C VAL A 206 -5.91 15.27 7.07
N LEU A 207 -6.72 15.56 6.05
CA LEU A 207 -7.50 14.53 5.36
C LEU A 207 -6.62 13.43 4.76
N VAL A 208 -5.53 13.79 4.07
CA VAL A 208 -4.55 12.82 3.55
C VAL A 208 -4.02 11.91 4.66
N VAL A 209 -3.60 12.48 5.79
CA VAL A 209 -3.09 11.70 6.95
C VAL A 209 -4.16 10.75 7.51
N ILE A 210 -5.41 11.20 7.63
CA ILE A 210 -6.52 10.33 8.09
C ILE A 210 -6.74 9.16 7.14
N VAL A 211 -6.82 9.43 5.83
CA VAL A 211 -7.05 8.38 4.83
C VAL A 211 -5.86 7.40 4.79
N TYR A 212 -4.64 7.89 4.93
CA TYR A 212 -3.43 7.07 5.04
C TYR A 212 -3.42 6.21 6.29
N TYR A 213 -3.80 6.77 7.44
CA TYR A 213 -3.94 6.00 8.67
C TYR A 213 -4.95 4.86 8.51
N ILE A 214 -6.12 5.13 7.92
CA ILE A 214 -7.12 4.10 7.64
C ILE A 214 -6.57 3.04 6.69
N ALA A 215 -5.87 3.45 5.62
CA ALA A 215 -5.26 2.53 4.67
C ALA A 215 -4.26 1.58 5.33
N LEU A 216 -3.41 2.10 6.22
CA LEU A 216 -2.39 1.33 6.94
C LEU A 216 -2.99 0.26 7.88
N GLN A 217 -4.18 0.50 8.45
CA GLN A 217 -4.87 -0.51 9.26
C GLN A 217 -5.19 -1.80 8.50
N PHE A 218 -5.25 -1.75 7.16
CA PHE A 218 -5.47 -2.93 6.31
C PHE A 218 -4.15 -3.47 5.72
N GLU A 219 -3.24 -2.59 5.30
CA GLU A 219 -2.00 -2.96 4.63
C GLU A 219 -1.00 -3.63 5.58
N GLU A 220 -0.74 -3.02 6.74
CA GLU A 220 0.26 -3.52 7.70
C GLU A 220 0.00 -4.96 8.19
N PRO A 221 -1.22 -5.35 8.64
CA PRO A 221 -1.46 -6.72 9.07
C PRO A 221 -1.37 -7.71 7.91
N PHE A 222 -1.81 -7.33 6.71
CA PHE A 222 -1.73 -8.19 5.52
C PHE A 222 -0.28 -8.48 5.14
N THR A 223 0.53 -7.44 4.96
CA THR A 223 1.93 -7.57 4.56
C THR A 223 2.71 -8.34 5.63
N GLY A 224 2.53 -8.01 6.92
CA GLY A 224 3.17 -8.73 8.03
C GLY A 224 2.86 -10.23 8.03
N ASN A 225 1.60 -10.62 7.81
CA ASN A 225 1.18 -12.01 7.78
C ASN A 225 1.80 -12.79 6.61
N ILE A 226 1.88 -12.20 5.42
CA ILE A 226 2.48 -12.86 4.25
C ILE A 226 3.98 -13.07 4.45
N TYR A 227 4.70 -12.06 4.96
CA TYR A 227 6.13 -12.21 5.25
C TYR A 227 6.40 -13.23 6.37
N ALA A 228 5.54 -13.30 7.39
CA ALA A 228 5.64 -14.33 8.45
C ALA A 228 5.46 -15.74 7.88
N LYS A 229 4.40 -15.97 7.07
CA LYS A 229 4.16 -17.26 6.40
C LYS A 229 5.32 -17.64 5.47
N ALA A 230 5.87 -16.68 4.74
CA ALA A 230 7.02 -16.91 3.87
C ALA A 230 8.29 -17.30 4.67
N ALA A 231 8.52 -16.66 5.81
CA ALA A 231 9.63 -16.99 6.71
C ALA A 231 9.48 -18.41 7.30
N GLU A 232 8.28 -18.79 7.74
CA GLU A 232 7.97 -20.14 8.23
C GLU A 232 8.18 -21.20 7.15
N ALA A 233 7.70 -20.96 5.92
CA ALA A 233 7.88 -21.87 4.80
C ALA A 233 9.37 -22.04 4.43
N LYS A 234 10.15 -20.94 4.45
CA LYS A 234 11.61 -20.99 4.25
C LYS A 234 12.29 -21.80 5.37
N ALA A 235 11.88 -21.62 6.63
CA ALA A 235 12.42 -22.36 7.77
C ALA A 235 12.07 -23.87 7.70
N ALA A 236 10.84 -24.23 7.33
CA ALA A 236 10.41 -25.61 7.15
C ALA A 236 11.18 -26.31 6.03
N LYS A 237 11.38 -25.63 4.88
CA LYS A 237 12.22 -26.12 3.78
C LYS A 237 13.69 -26.30 4.19
N LYS A 238 14.21 -25.52 5.14
CA LYS A 238 15.57 -25.69 5.68
C LYS A 238 15.68 -26.84 6.69
N ARG A 239 14.59 -27.16 7.40
CA ARG A 239 14.53 -28.30 8.34
C ARG A 239 14.40 -29.66 7.65
N GLN A 240 13.70 -29.73 6.51
CA GLN A 240 13.57 -30.97 5.72
C GLN A 240 14.91 -31.60 5.28
N PRO A 241 15.91 -30.88 4.75
CA PRO A 241 17.20 -31.47 4.39
C PRO A 241 18.01 -31.93 5.61
N ALA A 242 17.87 -31.27 6.77
CA ALA A 242 18.49 -31.72 8.02
C ALA A 242 17.86 -33.02 8.56
N ALA A 243 16.54 -33.16 8.46
CA ALA A 243 15.82 -34.37 8.89
C ALA A 243 16.09 -35.57 7.96
N VAL A 244 16.19 -35.36 6.64
CA VAL A 244 16.53 -36.42 5.68
C VAL A 244 17.98 -36.87 5.83
N THR A 245 18.91 -35.95 6.10
CA THR A 245 20.33 -36.31 6.35
C THR A 245 20.51 -37.04 7.69
N ALA A 246 19.78 -36.63 8.73
CA ALA A 246 19.77 -37.32 10.02
C ALA A 246 19.16 -38.74 9.89
N ALA A 247 18.00 -38.88 9.22
CA ALA A 247 17.36 -40.18 9.00
C ALA A 247 18.21 -41.13 8.15
N ALA A 248 18.94 -40.62 7.15
CA ALA A 248 19.88 -41.41 6.36
C ALA A 248 21.09 -41.91 7.19
N SER A 249 21.58 -41.12 8.15
CA SER A 249 22.66 -41.55 9.05
C SER A 249 22.23 -42.63 10.04
N THR A 250 20.98 -42.61 10.51
CA THR A 250 20.43 -43.65 11.40
C THR A 250 20.16 -44.95 10.64
N ALA A 251 19.74 -44.89 9.38
CA ALA A 251 19.46 -46.07 8.56
C ALA A 251 20.73 -46.86 8.18
N VAL A 252 21.90 -46.22 8.14
CA VAL A 252 23.19 -46.90 7.86
C VAL A 252 23.73 -47.62 9.10
N ALA A 253 23.35 -47.20 10.31
CA ALA A 253 23.83 -47.81 11.55
C ALA A 253 23.13 -49.14 11.92
N ASP A 254 22.02 -49.48 11.26
CA ASP A 254 21.14 -50.61 11.63
C ASP A 254 21.09 -51.74 10.58
N SER A 255 22.08 -51.82 9.68
CA SER A 255 22.21 -52.96 8.76
C SER A 255 22.87 -54.17 9.46
N PRO A 256 22.19 -55.32 9.64
CA PRO A 256 22.82 -56.51 10.19
C PRO A 256 23.75 -57.11 9.13
N ALA A 257 25.03 -57.27 9.50
CA ALA A 257 26.06 -57.87 8.66
C ALA A 257 25.62 -59.23 8.10
N ALA A 258 25.60 -59.36 6.77
CA ALA A 258 25.17 -60.55 6.07
C ALA A 258 26.08 -61.75 6.38
N ARG A 259 25.49 -62.79 6.98
CA ARG A 259 26.14 -64.07 7.30
C ARG A 259 26.39 -64.86 6.01
N THR A 260 27.65 -64.97 5.61
CA THR A 260 28.10 -65.78 4.45
C THR A 260 27.84 -67.27 4.67
N ARG A 261 27.07 -67.88 3.78
CA ARG A 261 26.74 -69.32 3.74
C ARG A 261 27.77 -70.05 2.85
N SER A 262 28.65 -70.86 3.44
CA SER A 262 29.52 -71.77 2.69
C SER A 262 28.73 -72.99 2.20
N LYS A 263 28.69 -73.21 0.89
CA LYS A 263 28.30 -74.48 0.28
C LYS A 263 29.49 -75.45 0.40
N ALA A 264 29.28 -76.62 1.01
CA ALA A 264 30.17 -77.76 0.93
C ALA A 264 29.61 -78.76 -0.10
N SER A 265 30.50 -79.24 -0.96
CA SER A 265 30.29 -80.26 -1.98
C SER A 265 30.59 -81.67 -1.46
N SER A 266 29.98 -82.64 -2.15
CA SER A 266 30.19 -84.10 -2.15
C SER A 266 29.39 -84.91 -1.13
#